data_AF-A0A938P4C4-F1
#
_entry.id   AF-A0A938P4C4-F1
#
_cell.length_a   1.000
_cell.length_b   1.000
_cell.length_c   1.000
_cell.angle_alpha   90.00
_cell.angle_beta   90.00
_cell.angle_gamma   90.00
#
_symmetry.space_group_name_H-M   'P 1'
#
loop_
_entity.id
_entity.type
_entity.pdbx_description
1 polymer ?
#
loop_
_entity_poly.entity_id
_entity_poly.type
_entity_poly.pdbx_seq_one_letter_code
_entity_poly.pdbx_strand_id
1 'polypeptide(L)'
;MEFLKELALPQAVEHFHLLLVVEGLIAIVIFPYLGFLLGSSVLSYVYNRRARFRDHRLYLRFAKDLIDTALPNKSLPTFLALIPGLTLVFISAQLTQSTEAISVGLAGYGFVLLLIAVVLLYVHKYTLQLADILEGYEDLLKKDPRRTAALDEIEVYSRKNINSHLRAGRYGIALLALASFLIVSST
;
A
#
# COMPACT_ATOMS: atom_id res chain seq x y z
N MET A 1 -10.58 -8.67 19.71
CA MET A 1 -11.94 -8.17 19.38
C MET A 1 -12.93 -9.30 19.69
N GLU A 2 -13.42 -9.39 20.93
CA GLU A 2 -14.41 -10.40 21.33
C GLU A 2 -15.71 -10.28 20.53
N PHE A 3 -16.13 -9.05 20.20
CA PHE A 3 -17.34 -8.82 19.40
C PHE A 3 -17.34 -9.52 18.03
N LEU A 4 -16.18 -9.72 17.40
CA LEU A 4 -16.10 -10.42 16.10
C LEU A 4 -16.35 -11.93 16.26
N LYS A 5 -15.97 -12.51 17.41
CA LYS A 5 -16.27 -13.91 17.74
C LYS A 5 -17.74 -14.09 18.09
N GLU A 6 -18.35 -13.10 18.75
CA GLU A 6 -19.78 -13.10 19.06
C GLU A 6 -20.66 -12.91 17.82
N LEU A 7 -20.16 -12.23 16.78
CA LEU A 7 -20.84 -12.08 15.50
C LEU A 7 -20.80 -13.36 14.63
N ALA A 8 -19.87 -14.28 14.90
CA ALA A 8 -19.74 -15.51 14.15
C ALA A 8 -20.90 -16.49 14.46
N LEU A 9 -21.34 -17.25 13.47
CA LEU A 9 -22.37 -18.29 13.63
C LEU A 9 -21.72 -19.64 13.93
N PRO A 10 -22.29 -20.45 14.86
CA PRO A 10 -21.79 -21.78 15.16
C PRO A 10 -21.70 -22.63 13.88
N GLN A 11 -20.52 -23.19 13.60
CA GLN A 11 -20.24 -23.91 12.36
C GLN A 11 -20.57 -25.39 12.49
N ALA A 12 -21.28 -25.97 11.51
CA ALA A 12 -21.32 -27.42 11.29
C ALA A 12 -20.01 -27.89 10.60
N VAL A 13 -19.68 -29.17 10.73
CA VAL A 13 -18.37 -29.74 10.32
C VAL A 13 -18.11 -29.58 8.81
N GLU A 14 -19.16 -29.63 7.99
CA GLU A 14 -19.11 -29.45 6.55
C GLU A 14 -18.77 -27.99 6.18
N HIS A 15 -19.26 -27.03 6.95
CA HIS A 15 -18.97 -25.60 6.73
C HIS A 15 -17.51 -25.26 7.07
N PHE A 16 -16.91 -25.98 8.02
CA PHE A 16 -15.50 -25.80 8.37
C PHE A 16 -14.56 -26.13 7.20
N HIS A 17 -14.79 -27.25 6.50
CA HIS A 17 -13.99 -27.62 5.33
C HIS A 17 -14.18 -26.64 4.18
N LEU A 18 -15.41 -26.16 3.96
CA LEU A 18 -15.70 -25.15 2.96
C LEU A 18 -14.93 -23.84 3.24
N LEU A 19 -14.91 -23.39 4.50
CA LEU A 19 -14.17 -22.20 4.90
C LEU A 19 -12.67 -22.31 4.64
N LEU A 20 -12.05 -23.46 4.94
CA LEU A 20 -10.64 -23.70 4.65
C LEU A 20 -10.34 -23.65 3.14
N VAL A 21 -11.24 -24.19 2.30
CA VAL A 21 -11.09 -24.10 0.84
C VAL A 21 -11.20 -22.65 0.37
N VAL A 22 -12.17 -21.89 0.90
CA VAL A 22 -12.34 -20.47 0.56
C VAL A 22 -11.13 -19.65 1.02
N GLU A 23 -10.60 -19.92 2.22
CA GLU A 23 -9.37 -19.31 2.73
C GLU A 23 -8.18 -19.57 1.79
N GLY A 24 -7.99 -20.82 1.38
CA GLY A 24 -6.93 -21.20 0.43
C GLY A 24 -7.06 -20.47 -0.92
N LEU A 25 -8.27 -20.36 -1.45
CA LEU A 25 -8.52 -19.61 -2.69
C LEU A 25 -8.19 -18.12 -2.54
N ILE A 26 -8.54 -17.53 -1.39
CA ILE A 26 -8.24 -16.13 -1.09
C ILE A 26 -6.73 -15.93 -0.93
N ALA A 27 -6.05 -16.82 -0.23
CA ALA A 27 -4.60 -16.81 -0.03
C ALA A 27 -3.83 -16.80 -1.36
N ILE A 28 -4.27 -17.62 -2.33
CA ILE A 28 -3.71 -17.68 -3.69
C ILE A 28 -3.82 -16.34 -4.43
N VAL A 29 -4.83 -15.52 -4.13
CA VAL A 29 -5.00 -14.20 -4.75
C VAL A 29 -4.22 -13.13 -4.00
N ILE A 30 -4.37 -13.07 -2.69
CA ILE A 30 -3.86 -11.97 -1.87
C ILE A 30 -2.33 -12.03 -1.70
N PHE A 31 -1.74 -13.22 -1.50
CA PHE A 31 -0.31 -13.32 -1.21
C PHE A 31 0.58 -12.93 -2.39
N PRO A 32 0.32 -13.39 -3.64
CA PRO A 32 1.10 -12.92 -4.78
C PRO A 32 0.95 -11.42 -5.00
N TYR A 33 -0.26 -10.87 -4.82
CA TYR A 33 -0.48 -9.45 -4.98
C TYR A 33 0.21 -8.61 -3.90
N LEU A 34 0.19 -9.03 -2.63
CA LEU A 34 0.93 -8.36 -1.56
C LEU A 34 2.44 -8.39 -1.82
N GLY A 35 2.99 -9.52 -2.27
CA GLY A 35 4.40 -9.64 -2.66
C GLY A 35 4.76 -8.69 -3.81
N PHE A 36 3.93 -8.65 -4.85
CA PHE A 36 4.10 -7.73 -5.98
C PHE A 36 4.00 -6.25 -5.57
N LEU A 37 3.00 -5.89 -4.76
CA LEU A 37 2.79 -4.53 -4.29
C LEU A 37 3.95 -4.08 -3.39
N LEU A 38 4.40 -4.93 -2.48
CA LEU A 38 5.52 -4.64 -1.58
C LEU A 38 6.82 -4.49 -2.38
N GLY A 39 7.13 -5.45 -3.26
CA GLY A 39 8.34 -5.43 -4.09
C GLY A 39 8.40 -4.18 -4.98
N SER A 40 7.32 -3.89 -5.69
CA SER A 40 7.22 -2.70 -6.55
C SER A 40 7.33 -1.40 -5.76
N SER A 41 6.72 -1.31 -4.58
CA SER A 41 6.81 -0.13 -3.72
C SER A 41 8.21 0.07 -3.16
N VAL A 42 8.87 -1.00 -2.70
CA VAL A 42 10.26 -0.96 -2.22
C VAL A 42 11.20 -0.51 -3.33
N LEU A 43 11.10 -1.10 -4.52
CA LEU A 43 11.93 -0.74 -5.66
C LEU A 43 11.66 0.71 -6.08
N SER A 44 10.40 1.12 -6.18
CA SER A 44 10.01 2.49 -6.49
C SER A 44 10.66 3.49 -5.52
N TYR A 45 10.58 3.23 -4.21
CA TYR A 45 11.20 4.06 -3.19
C TYR A 45 12.73 4.11 -3.31
N VAL A 46 13.38 2.96 -3.51
CA VAL A 46 14.85 2.88 -3.65
C VAL A 46 15.32 3.63 -4.88
N TYR A 47 14.67 3.45 -6.04
CA TYR A 47 15.05 4.12 -7.27
C TYR A 47 14.73 5.61 -7.26
N ASN A 48 13.61 6.04 -6.67
CA ASN A 48 13.33 7.46 -6.46
C ASN A 48 14.39 8.12 -5.55
N ARG A 49 14.78 7.46 -4.46
CA ARG A 49 15.87 7.94 -3.60
C ARG A 49 17.19 8.02 -4.38
N ARG A 50 17.55 7.00 -5.17
CA ARG A 50 18.77 6.99 -5.98
C ARG A 50 18.78 8.03 -7.11
N ALA A 51 17.63 8.26 -7.76
CA ALA A 51 17.49 9.25 -8.82
C ALA A 51 17.89 10.64 -8.35
N ARG A 52 17.52 10.99 -7.10
CA ARG A 52 17.86 12.27 -6.48
C ARG A 52 19.33 12.43 -6.15
N PHE A 53 20.02 11.35 -5.78
CA PHE A 53 21.46 11.39 -5.49
C PHE A 53 22.33 11.42 -6.73
N ARG A 54 21.85 10.87 -7.86
CA ARG A 54 22.63 10.74 -9.10
C ARG A 54 22.16 11.68 -10.22
N ASP A 55 21.09 12.45 -10.00
CA ASP A 55 20.45 13.32 -11.01
C ASP A 55 20.17 12.60 -12.34
N HIS A 56 19.62 11.39 -12.24
CA HIS A 56 19.37 10.53 -13.40
C HIS A 56 17.87 10.33 -13.60
N ARG A 57 17.32 11.04 -14.60
CA ARG A 57 15.90 11.00 -14.99
C ARG A 57 15.36 9.60 -15.27
N LEU A 58 16.20 8.67 -15.74
CA LEU A 58 15.83 7.27 -15.99
C LEU A 58 15.41 6.53 -14.71
N TYR A 59 16.09 6.74 -13.58
CA TYR A 59 15.72 6.10 -12.32
C TYR A 59 14.41 6.64 -11.77
N LEU A 60 14.16 7.93 -11.97
CA LEU A 60 12.91 8.56 -11.55
C LEU A 60 11.73 8.01 -12.37
N ARG A 61 11.91 7.88 -13.70
CA ARG A 61 10.90 7.27 -14.57
C ARG A 61 10.62 5.82 -14.19
N PHE A 62 11.66 5.02 -13.98
CA PHE A 62 11.51 3.63 -13.57
C PHE A 62 10.80 3.49 -12.21
N ALA A 63 11.10 4.36 -11.25
CA ALA A 63 10.39 4.39 -9.97
C ALA A 63 8.90 4.67 -10.13
N LYS A 64 8.51 5.55 -11.07
CA LYS A 64 7.11 5.82 -11.39
C LYS A 64 6.44 4.63 -12.07
N ASP A 65 7.08 4.08 -13.09
CA ASP A 65 6.55 2.94 -13.83
C ASP A 65 6.27 1.76 -12.88
N LEU A 66 7.13 1.52 -11.90
CA LEU A 66 6.91 0.50 -10.85
C LEU A 66 5.66 0.76 -10.00
N ILE A 67 5.50 1.97 -9.44
CA ILE A 67 4.35 2.26 -8.57
C ILE A 67 3.05 2.39 -9.37
N ASP A 68 3.12 2.86 -10.61
CA ASP A 68 1.98 2.95 -11.51
C ASP A 68 1.52 1.58 -12.01
N THR A 69 2.45 0.64 -12.21
CA THR A 69 2.10 -0.75 -12.52
C THR A 69 1.49 -1.48 -11.31
N ALA A 70 1.98 -1.20 -10.10
CA ALA A 70 1.45 -1.82 -8.88
C ALA A 70 0.10 -1.24 -8.43
N LEU A 71 -0.11 0.05 -8.66
CA LEU A 71 -1.32 0.80 -8.30
C LEU A 71 -1.88 1.58 -9.50
N PRO A 72 -2.29 0.90 -10.59
CA PRO A 72 -2.75 1.58 -11.80
C PRO A 72 -4.05 2.34 -11.57
N ASN A 73 -4.95 1.75 -10.79
CA ASN A 73 -6.23 2.34 -10.39
C ASN A 73 -6.61 1.90 -8.97
N LYS A 74 -7.57 2.60 -8.37
CA LYS A 74 -8.09 2.31 -7.02
C LYS A 74 -8.75 0.93 -6.91
N SER A 75 -9.24 0.40 -8.02
CA SER A 75 -9.95 -0.89 -8.07
C SER A 75 -9.01 -2.06 -7.81
N LEU A 76 -7.81 -2.08 -8.40
CA LEU A 76 -6.89 -3.21 -8.31
C LEU A 76 -6.53 -3.60 -6.86
N PRO A 77 -6.00 -2.71 -6.00
CA PRO A 77 -5.74 -3.04 -4.60
C PRO A 77 -7.02 -3.33 -3.82
N THR A 78 -8.15 -2.74 -4.21
CA THR A 78 -9.43 -3.03 -3.56
C THR A 78 -9.84 -4.48 -3.79
N PHE A 79 -9.80 -4.95 -5.04
CA PHE A 79 -10.20 -6.32 -5.39
C PHE A 79 -9.17 -7.38 -5.00
N LEU A 80 -7.87 -7.07 -5.09
CA LEU A 80 -6.82 -8.08 -4.87
C LEU A 80 -6.24 -8.06 -3.46
N ALA A 81 -6.44 -7.00 -2.67
CA ALA A 81 -5.95 -6.92 -1.30
C ALA A 81 -7.05 -6.63 -0.28
N LEU A 82 -7.85 -5.57 -0.46
CA LEU A 82 -8.77 -5.11 0.58
C LEU A 82 -9.97 -6.05 0.78
N ILE A 83 -10.65 -6.43 -0.30
CA ILE A 83 -11.77 -7.37 -0.24
C ILE A 83 -11.27 -8.74 0.28
N PRO A 84 -10.23 -9.36 -0.32
CA PRO A 84 -9.59 -10.56 0.22
C PRO A 84 -9.21 -10.46 1.70
N GLY A 85 -8.55 -9.39 2.10
CA GLY A 85 -8.10 -9.17 3.48
C GLY A 85 -9.26 -9.06 4.46
N LEU A 86 -10.33 -8.34 4.09
CA LEU A 86 -11.54 -8.25 4.91
C LEU A 86 -12.22 -9.61 5.04
N THR A 87 -12.30 -10.37 3.94
CA THR A 87 -12.88 -11.71 3.97
C THR A 87 -12.08 -12.65 4.87
N LEU A 88 -10.74 -12.58 4.87
CA LEU A 88 -9.91 -13.35 5.80
C LEU A 88 -10.24 -13.04 7.26
N VAL A 89 -10.49 -11.77 7.63
CA VAL A 89 -10.90 -11.43 9.01
C VAL A 89 -12.15 -12.20 9.44
N PHE A 90 -13.15 -12.28 8.56
CA PHE A 90 -14.39 -13.00 8.85
C PHE A 90 -14.19 -14.51 8.88
N ILE A 91 -13.40 -15.06 7.95
CA ILE A 91 -13.09 -16.49 7.94
C ILE A 91 -12.33 -16.88 9.22
N SER A 92 -11.29 -16.12 9.60
CA SER A 92 -10.57 -16.36 10.86
C SER A 92 -11.50 -16.27 12.07
N ALA A 93 -12.46 -15.32 12.09
CA ALA A 93 -13.45 -15.22 13.16
C ALA A 93 -14.36 -16.45 13.24
N GLN A 94 -14.78 -16.99 12.09
CA GLN A 94 -15.62 -18.19 12.03
C GLN A 94 -14.87 -19.48 12.38
N LEU A 95 -13.65 -19.65 11.86
CA LEU A 95 -12.82 -20.82 12.13
C LEU A 95 -12.39 -20.92 13.60
N THR A 96 -12.17 -19.78 14.26
CA THR A 96 -11.68 -19.73 15.64
C THR A 96 -12.76 -19.35 16.66
N GLN A 97 -14.03 -19.43 16.29
CA GLN A 97 -15.13 -19.08 17.19
C GLN A 97 -15.13 -19.91 18.47
N SER A 98 -14.82 -21.21 18.37
CA SER A 98 -14.81 -22.16 19.49
C SER A 98 -13.47 -22.21 20.26
N THR A 99 -12.49 -21.38 19.89
CA THR A 99 -11.15 -21.38 20.49
C THR A 99 -10.73 -19.97 20.93
N GLU A 100 -9.95 -19.88 22.00
CA GLU A 100 -9.25 -18.64 22.40
C GLU A 100 -8.05 -18.34 21.49
N ALA A 101 -8.24 -18.39 20.17
CA ALA A 101 -7.17 -18.06 19.24
C ALA A 101 -7.01 -16.54 19.09
N ILE A 102 -5.74 -16.10 19.03
CA ILE A 102 -5.33 -14.71 18.76
C ILE A 102 -5.47 -14.36 17.26
N SER A 103 -5.64 -15.36 16.39
CA SER A 103 -5.70 -15.24 14.92
C SER A 103 -6.67 -14.15 14.44
N VAL A 104 -7.90 -14.05 15.00
CA VAL A 104 -8.87 -13.00 14.64
C VAL A 104 -8.31 -11.59 14.89
N GLY A 105 -7.58 -11.42 15.99
CA GLY A 105 -6.93 -10.16 16.31
C GLY A 105 -5.84 -9.83 15.29
N LEU A 106 -4.99 -10.80 14.95
CA LEU A 106 -3.93 -10.63 13.97
C LEU A 106 -4.49 -10.29 12.59
N ALA A 107 -5.50 -11.01 12.11
CA ALA A 107 -6.18 -10.73 10.84
C ALA A 107 -6.78 -9.32 10.84
N GLY A 108 -7.50 -8.96 11.91
CA GLY A 108 -8.14 -7.65 12.03
C GLY A 108 -7.15 -6.49 12.05
N TYR A 109 -6.10 -6.57 12.88
CA TYR A 109 -5.04 -5.55 12.90
C TYR A 109 -4.26 -5.50 11.58
N GLY A 110 -3.97 -6.66 10.99
CA GLY A 110 -3.32 -6.76 9.68
C GLY A 110 -4.14 -6.05 8.59
N PHE A 111 -5.46 -6.25 8.56
CA PHE A 111 -6.35 -5.59 7.61
C PHE A 111 -6.40 -4.06 7.80
N VAL A 112 -6.50 -3.57 9.04
CA VAL A 112 -6.48 -2.13 9.32
C VAL A 112 -5.16 -1.50 8.87
N LEU A 113 -4.03 -2.16 9.15
CA LEU A 113 -2.73 -1.69 8.70
C LEU A 113 -2.59 -1.74 7.17
N LEU A 114 -3.15 -2.75 6.51
CA LEU A 114 -3.20 -2.84 5.05
C LEU A 114 -3.96 -1.66 4.44
N LEU A 115 -5.13 -1.29 4.99
CA LEU A 115 -5.88 -0.11 4.55
C LEU A 115 -5.04 1.17 4.64
N ILE A 116 -4.40 1.40 5.78
CA ILE A 116 -3.55 2.58 5.98
C ILE A 116 -2.36 2.56 5.03
N ALA A 117 -1.73 1.39 4.84
CA ALA A 117 -0.60 1.22 3.94
C ALA A 117 -0.98 1.56 2.49
N VAL A 118 -2.10 1.04 1.98
CA VAL A 118 -2.60 1.35 0.63
C VAL A 118 -2.84 2.85 0.46
N VAL A 119 -3.46 3.51 1.45
CA VAL A 119 -3.66 4.97 1.41
C VAL A 119 -2.33 5.72 1.34
N LEU A 120 -1.35 5.36 2.17
CA LEU A 120 -0.03 6.00 2.16
C LEU A 120 0.73 5.75 0.85
N LEU A 121 0.59 4.58 0.24
CA LEU A 121 1.19 4.29 -1.07
C LEU A 121 0.53 5.12 -2.18
N TYR A 122 -0.77 5.39 -2.12
CA TYR A 122 -1.42 6.35 -3.01
C TYR A 122 -0.90 7.78 -2.81
N VAL A 123 -0.73 8.20 -1.55
CA VAL A 123 -0.11 9.50 -1.25
C VAL A 123 1.30 9.55 -1.85
N HIS A 124 2.09 8.49 -1.70
CA HIS A 124 3.42 8.37 -2.31
C HIS A 124 3.37 8.50 -3.84
N LYS A 125 2.48 7.76 -4.50
CA LYS A 125 2.26 7.82 -5.96
C LYS A 125 1.91 9.23 -6.43
N TYR A 126 0.90 9.87 -5.83
CA TYR A 126 0.44 11.19 -6.28
C TYR A 126 1.49 12.29 -6.03
N THR A 127 2.22 12.21 -4.92
CA THR A 127 3.29 13.16 -4.62
C THR A 127 4.51 12.99 -5.54
N LEU A 128 4.79 11.77 -5.99
CA LEU A 128 5.78 11.46 -7.05
C LEU A 128 5.39 12.06 -8.40
N GLN A 129 4.12 11.96 -8.79
CA GLN A 129 3.62 12.56 -10.03
C GLN A 129 3.63 14.08 -9.98
N LEU A 130 3.28 14.67 -8.82
CA LEU A 130 3.33 16.12 -8.60
C LEU A 130 4.75 16.67 -8.74
N ALA A 131 5.77 15.92 -8.32
CA ALA A 131 7.16 16.35 -8.46
C ALA A 131 7.57 16.58 -9.93
N ASP A 132 7.09 15.75 -10.86
CA ASP A 132 7.36 15.93 -12.29
C ASP A 132 6.66 17.15 -12.89
N ILE A 133 5.41 17.38 -12.47
CA ILE A 133 4.66 18.55 -12.92
C ILE A 133 5.37 19.82 -12.47
N LEU A 134 5.87 19.84 -11.24
CA LEU A 134 6.63 20.96 -10.69
C LEU A 134 7.96 21.17 -11.44
N GLU A 135 8.72 20.11 -11.72
CA GLU A 135 9.98 20.20 -12.49
C GLU A 135 9.73 20.74 -13.90
N GLY A 136 8.69 20.25 -14.58
CA GLY A 136 8.30 20.76 -15.90
C GLY A 136 7.87 22.23 -15.88
N TYR A 137 7.20 22.68 -14.82
CA TYR A 137 6.81 24.06 -14.65
C TYR A 137 8.00 24.98 -14.33
N GLU A 138 8.95 24.50 -13.53
CA GLU A 138 10.21 25.18 -13.23
C GLU A 138 11.06 25.39 -14.50
N ASP A 139 11.17 24.38 -15.37
CA ASP A 139 11.87 24.45 -16.65
C ASP A 139 11.24 25.49 -17.61
N LEU A 140 9.91 25.70 -17.54
CA LEU A 140 9.21 26.72 -18.32
C LEU A 140 9.43 28.13 -17.76
N LEU A 141 9.43 28.28 -16.44
CA LEU A 141 9.66 29.57 -15.78
C LEU A 141 11.10 30.06 -15.87
N LYS A 142 12.08 29.15 -15.87
CA LYS A 142 13.50 29.50 -16.13
C LYS A 142 13.71 30.16 -17.50
N LYS A 143 12.79 29.96 -18.45
CA LYS A 143 12.84 30.59 -19.78
C LYS A 143 12.26 32.02 -19.80
N ASP A 144 11.55 32.44 -18.75
CA ASP A 144 10.99 33.79 -18.63
C ASP A 144 11.56 34.50 -17.37
N PRO A 145 12.60 35.35 -17.53
CA PRO A 145 13.29 35.98 -16.40
C PRO A 145 12.44 37.00 -15.61
N ARG A 146 11.20 37.28 -16.03
CA ARG A 146 10.28 38.22 -15.35
C ARG A 146 9.52 37.62 -14.16
N ARG A 147 9.69 36.32 -13.85
CA ARG A 147 8.89 35.59 -12.86
C ARG A 147 9.71 34.95 -11.72
N THR A 148 10.75 35.63 -11.24
CA THR A 148 11.61 35.17 -10.13
C THR A 148 10.84 34.88 -8.83
N ALA A 149 9.83 35.68 -8.48
CA ALA A 149 9.01 35.42 -7.29
C ALA A 149 8.19 34.11 -7.38
N ALA A 150 7.74 33.73 -8.59
CA ALA A 150 7.03 32.47 -8.80
C ALA A 150 7.97 31.25 -8.73
N LEU A 151 9.24 31.41 -9.14
CA LEU A 151 10.27 30.36 -9.02
C LEU A 151 10.56 30.03 -7.55
N ASP A 152 10.69 31.04 -6.69
CA ASP A 152 10.96 30.85 -5.26
C ASP A 152 9.81 30.10 -4.56
N GLU A 153 8.54 30.43 -4.88
CA GLU A 153 7.38 29.71 -4.35
C GLU A 153 7.39 28.23 -4.77
N ILE A 154 7.65 27.94 -6.05
CA ILE A 154 7.72 26.57 -6.58
C ILE A 154 8.82 25.76 -5.91
N GLU A 155 9.98 26.37 -5.66
CA GLU A 155 11.09 25.68 -5.02
C GLU A 155 10.74 25.28 -3.57
N VAL A 156 10.05 26.16 -2.83
CA VAL A 156 9.53 25.87 -1.48
C VAL A 156 8.51 24.74 -1.51
N TYR A 157 7.57 24.77 -2.46
CA TYR A 157 6.57 23.70 -2.65
C TYR A 157 7.21 22.37 -3.04
N SER A 158 8.20 22.40 -3.94
CA SER A 158 8.97 21.23 -4.35
C SER A 158 9.66 20.61 -3.15
N ARG A 159 10.43 21.37 -2.35
CA ARG A 159 11.08 20.84 -1.14
C ARG A 159 10.11 20.26 -0.12
N LYS A 160 8.94 20.89 0.07
CA LYS A 160 7.91 20.36 0.99
C LYS A 160 7.29 19.06 0.48
N ASN A 161 6.97 19.00 -0.82
CA ASN A 161 6.50 17.79 -1.49
C ASN A 161 7.55 16.66 -1.44
N ILE A 162 8.83 17.02 -1.52
CA ILE A 162 9.96 16.10 -1.43
C ILE A 162 10.00 15.35 -0.10
N ASN A 163 9.81 16.07 1.00
CA ASN A 163 9.84 15.43 2.31
C ASN A 163 8.58 14.59 2.58
N SER A 164 7.42 15.02 2.07
CA SER A 164 6.16 14.29 2.21
C SER A 164 6.19 12.94 1.48
N HIS A 165 6.66 12.89 0.23
CA HIS A 165 6.63 11.62 -0.53
C HIS A 165 7.58 10.56 0.02
N LEU A 166 8.79 10.93 0.46
CA LEU A 166 9.75 9.96 1.03
C LEU A 166 9.25 9.38 2.34
N ARG A 167 8.63 10.22 3.20
CA ARG A 167 8.03 9.77 4.45
C ARG A 167 6.83 8.87 4.18
N ALA A 168 5.89 9.31 3.34
CA ALA A 168 4.71 8.54 2.98
C ALA A 168 5.08 7.18 2.36
N GLY A 169 6.05 7.16 1.45
CA GLY A 169 6.55 5.91 0.84
C GLY A 169 7.16 4.98 1.89
N ARG A 170 8.06 5.49 2.75
CA ARG A 170 8.71 4.69 3.80
C ARG A 170 7.71 4.11 4.80
N TYR A 171 6.78 4.93 5.30
CA TYR A 171 5.75 4.48 6.24
C TYR A 171 4.75 3.54 5.57
N GLY A 172 4.34 3.83 4.33
CA GLY A 172 3.46 2.95 3.55
C GLY A 172 4.07 1.57 3.35
N ILE A 173 5.35 1.48 2.96
CA ILE A 173 6.07 0.22 2.80
C ILE A 173 6.22 -0.53 4.12
N ALA A 174 6.61 0.17 5.19
CA ALA A 174 6.78 -0.46 6.51
C ALA A 174 5.47 -1.02 7.04
N LEU A 175 4.38 -0.26 6.91
CA LEU A 175 3.04 -0.70 7.29
C LEU A 175 2.55 -1.83 6.39
N LEU A 176 2.85 -1.81 5.09
CA LEU A 176 2.50 -2.90 4.19
C LEU A 176 3.21 -4.19 4.59
N ALA A 177 4.52 -4.14 4.87
CA ALA A 177 5.28 -5.29 5.32
C ALA A 177 4.73 -5.88 6.63
N LEU A 178 4.42 -5.01 7.59
CA LEU A 178 3.82 -5.43 8.86
C LEU A 178 2.41 -6.01 8.67
N ALA A 179 1.59 -5.38 7.83
CA ALA A 179 0.26 -5.88 7.49
C ALA A 179 0.32 -7.25 6.83
N SER A 180 1.19 -7.43 5.83
CA SER A 180 1.39 -8.71 5.16
C SER A 180 1.84 -9.79 6.13
N PHE A 181 2.78 -9.48 7.04
CA PHE A 181 3.23 -10.43 8.06
C PHE A 181 2.09 -10.87 8.98
N LEU A 182 1.27 -9.91 9.47
CA LEU A 182 0.16 -10.22 10.36
C LEU A 182 -0.94 -11.04 9.67
N ILE A 183 -1.25 -10.74 8.41
CA ILE A 183 -2.24 -11.49 7.62
C ILE A 183 -1.75 -12.92 7.39
N VAL A 184 -0.50 -13.10 6.96
CA VAL A 184 0.08 -14.45 6.77
C VAL A 184 0.19 -15.23 8.08
N SER A 185 0.41 -14.55 9.21
CA SER A 185 0.47 -15.21 10.52
C SER A 185 -0.92 -15.55 11.09
N SER A 186 -1.99 -15.02 10.50
CA SER A 186 -3.36 -15.23 10.96
C SER A 186 -4.05 -16.43 10.30
N THR A 187 -3.60 -16.79 9.10
CA THR A 187 -3.93 -18.01 8.34
C THR A 187 -3.01 -19.16 8.75
#